data_AF-A0A0M8YKC1-F1
#
_entry.id   AF-A0A0M8YKC1-F1
#
_cell.length_a   1.000
_cell.length_b   1.000
_cell.length_c   1.000
_cell.angle_alpha   90.00
_cell.angle_beta   90.00
_cell.angle_gamma   90.00
#
_symmetry.space_group_name_H-M   'P 1'
#
loop_
_entity.id
_entity.type
_entity.pdbx_description
1 polymer ?
#
loop_
_entity_poly.entity_id
_entity_poly.type
_entity_poly.pdbx_seq_one_letter_code
_entity_poly.pdbx_strand_id
1 'polypeptide(L)'
;GTMIAIQATEEELLPHLDGHEHQVSIAALNSPHSIVISGDTHTVEEIADTWKQQGRKTTRLTVSHAFHSPHMNQAAEDFRTAAAGVTYHPPTIPLVSTLTGQLADHELTTPDYWADQL
;
A
#
# COMPACT_ATOMS: atom_id res chain seq x y z
N GLY A 1 12.81 -1.13 2.90
CA GLY A 1 12.55 -0.38 1.67
C GLY A 1 12.31 1.09 1.93
N THR A 2 11.80 1.81 0.93
CA THR A 2 11.37 3.21 1.03
C THR A 2 9.94 3.39 0.51
N MET A 3 9.34 4.55 0.76
CA MET A 3 8.07 4.97 0.17
C MET A 3 8.23 6.35 -0.47
N ILE A 4 7.65 6.54 -1.66
CA ILE A 4 7.68 7.81 -2.38
C ILE A 4 6.27 8.14 -2.87
N ALA A 5 5.80 9.34 -2.52
CA ALA A 5 4.61 9.92 -3.12
C ALA A 5 4.95 10.50 -4.50
N ILE A 6 4.13 10.20 -5.51
CA ILE A 6 4.29 10.63 -6.90
C ILE A 6 3.00 11.32 -7.34
N GLN A 7 3.14 12.47 -8.01
CA GLN A 7 2.03 13.14 -8.68
C GLN A 7 1.75 12.48 -10.03
N ALA A 8 0.90 11.45 -10.01
CA ALA A 8 0.55 10.62 -11.15
C ALA A 8 -0.85 10.01 -10.95
N THR A 9 -1.50 9.59 -12.03
CA THR A 9 -2.65 8.67 -11.92
C THR A 9 -2.17 7.23 -11.75
N GLU A 10 -3.05 6.35 -11.28
CA GLU A 10 -2.78 4.91 -11.25
C GLU A 10 -2.47 4.36 -12.64
N GLU A 11 -3.31 4.69 -13.64
CA GLU A 11 -3.17 4.23 -15.02
C GLU A 11 -1.82 4.63 -15.63
N GLU A 12 -1.35 5.85 -15.37
CA GLU A 12 -0.05 6.28 -15.85
C GLU A 12 1.11 5.55 -15.15
N LEU A 13 0.95 5.16 -13.88
CA LEU A 13 2.01 4.52 -13.10
C LEU A 13 2.11 3.01 -13.36
N LEU A 14 1.00 2.30 -13.52
CA LEU A 14 0.97 0.84 -13.62
C LEU A 14 2.02 0.27 -14.62
N PRO A 15 2.19 0.81 -15.84
CA PRO A 15 3.20 0.30 -16.78
C PRO A 15 4.65 0.42 -16.29
N HIS A 16 4.94 1.30 -15.33
CA HIS A 16 6.26 1.43 -14.72
C HIS A 16 6.55 0.39 -13.65
N LEU A 17 5.54 -0.37 -13.21
CA LEU A 17 5.68 -1.44 -12.22
C LEU A 17 5.82 -2.82 -12.85
N ASP A 18 5.52 -2.97 -14.14
CA ASP A 18 5.61 -4.22 -14.87
C ASP A 18 7.02 -4.83 -14.74
N GLY A 19 7.09 -6.08 -14.25
CA GLY A 19 8.35 -6.79 -14.00
C GLY A 19 9.04 -6.46 -12.68
N HIS A 20 8.47 -5.57 -11.87
CA HIS A 20 8.96 -5.18 -10.55
C HIS A 20 8.01 -5.56 -9.40
N GLU A 21 7.01 -6.41 -9.65
CA GLU A 21 5.91 -6.72 -8.71
C GLU A 21 6.40 -7.34 -7.39
N HIS A 22 7.55 -8.01 -7.41
CA HIS A 22 8.18 -8.59 -6.23
C HIS A 22 9.03 -7.59 -5.43
N GLN A 23 9.27 -6.40 -5.98
CA GLN A 23 10.17 -5.39 -5.42
C GLN A 23 9.43 -4.12 -5.02
N VAL A 24 8.39 -3.73 -5.77
CA VAL A 24 7.63 -2.48 -5.61
C VAL A 24 6.15 -2.74 -5.77
N SER A 25 5.35 -2.00 -5.01
CA SER A 25 3.89 -1.98 -5.15
C SER A 25 3.34 -0.56 -5.00
N ILE A 26 2.11 -0.36 -5.44
CA ILE A 26 1.34 0.82 -5.07
C ILE A 26 0.89 0.64 -3.63
N ALA A 27 1.40 1.50 -2.75
CA ALA A 27 1.03 1.49 -1.34
C ALA A 27 -0.30 2.20 -1.07
N ALA A 28 -0.59 3.25 -1.83
CA ALA A 28 -1.80 4.05 -1.62
C ALA A 28 -2.20 4.82 -2.88
N LEU A 29 -3.51 4.86 -3.11
CA LEU A 29 -4.19 5.76 -4.04
C LEU A 29 -4.91 6.83 -3.22
N ASN A 30 -4.22 7.92 -2.87
CA ASN A 30 -4.78 8.96 -1.99
C ASN A 30 -5.72 9.91 -2.73
N SER A 31 -5.50 10.13 -4.03
CA SER A 31 -6.36 10.88 -4.93
C SER A 31 -6.07 10.51 -6.38
N PRO A 32 -6.88 10.95 -7.36
CA PRO A 32 -6.66 10.66 -8.78
C PRO A 32 -5.27 11.05 -9.32
N HIS A 33 -4.55 11.94 -8.64
CA HIS A 33 -3.21 12.41 -9.05
C HIS A 33 -2.19 12.35 -7.91
N SER A 34 -2.42 11.54 -6.88
CA SER A 34 -1.55 11.43 -5.71
C SER A 34 -1.47 9.98 -5.26
N ILE A 35 -0.42 9.30 -5.71
CA ILE A 35 -0.18 7.89 -5.44
C ILE A 35 1.11 7.73 -4.64
N VAL A 36 1.22 6.64 -3.89
CA VAL A 36 2.44 6.28 -3.15
C VAL A 36 2.89 4.93 -3.64
N ILE A 37 4.17 4.81 -4.00
CA ILE A 37 4.82 3.53 -4.23
C ILE A 37 5.74 3.20 -3.06
N SER A 38 5.87 1.91 -2.79
CA SER A 38 6.71 1.40 -1.72
C SER A 38 7.42 0.12 -2.14
N GLY A 39 8.60 -0.13 -1.57
CA GLY A 39 9.36 -1.34 -1.83
C GLY A 39 10.86 -1.15 -1.75
N ASP A 40 11.60 -1.89 -2.57
CA ASP A 40 13.05 -1.81 -2.69
C ASP A 40 13.50 -0.38 -3.02
N THR A 41 14.46 0.13 -2.24
CA THR A 41 14.84 1.54 -2.30
C THR A 41 15.30 1.96 -3.69
N HIS A 42 16.14 1.15 -4.34
CA HIS A 42 16.66 1.45 -5.66
C HIS A 42 15.55 1.52 -6.71
N THR A 43 14.72 0.47 -6.80
CA THR A 43 13.63 0.37 -7.77
C THR A 43 12.60 1.49 -7.60
N VAL A 44 12.22 1.81 -6.36
CA VAL A 44 11.31 2.94 -6.05
C VAL A 44 11.91 4.29 -6.46
N GLU A 45 13.20 4.50 -6.20
CA GLU A 45 13.90 5.74 -6.57
C GLU A 45 14.02 5.90 -8.08
N GLU A 46 14.34 4.84 -8.83
CA GLU A 46 14.44 4.85 -10.30
C GLU A 46 13.09 5.21 -10.96
N ILE A 47 12.00 4.61 -10.49
CA ILE A 47 10.65 4.94 -10.96
C ILE A 47 10.38 6.41 -10.65
N ALA A 48 10.55 6.85 -9.40
CA ALA A 48 10.29 8.23 -9.01
C ALA A 48 11.14 9.26 -9.77
N ASP A 49 12.39 8.95 -10.09
CA ASP A 49 13.26 9.84 -10.85
C ASP A 49 12.80 10.02 -12.29
N THR A 50 12.21 9.00 -12.91
CA THR A 50 11.57 9.11 -14.25
C THR A 50 10.47 10.17 -14.24
N TRP A 51 9.62 10.15 -13.21
CA TRP A 51 8.53 11.12 -13.03
C TRP A 51 9.06 12.52 -12.73
N LYS A 52 10.09 12.62 -11.89
CA LYS A 52 10.75 13.89 -11.56
C LYS A 52 11.36 14.55 -12.81
N GLN A 53 11.99 13.77 -13.70
CA GLN A 53 12.55 14.26 -14.97
C GLN A 53 11.47 14.81 -15.91
N GLN A 54 10.24 14.30 -15.82
CA GLN A 54 9.08 14.82 -16.54
C GLN A 54 8.45 16.06 -15.88
N GLY A 55 9.07 16.61 -14.82
CA GLY A 55 8.58 17.77 -14.10
C GLY A 55 7.44 17.47 -13.11
N ARG A 56 7.18 16.19 -12.82
CA ARG A 56 6.15 15.77 -11.87
C ARG A 56 6.69 15.82 -10.44
N LYS A 57 5.85 16.17 -9.47
CA LYS A 57 6.25 16.21 -8.07
C LYS A 57 6.48 14.79 -7.54
N THR A 58 7.63 14.56 -6.93
CA THR A 58 7.92 13.36 -6.14
C THR A 58 8.39 13.75 -4.74
N THR A 59 8.05 12.95 -3.74
CA THR A 59 8.41 13.24 -2.34
C THR A 59 8.64 11.94 -1.58
N ARG A 60 9.88 11.72 -1.15
CA ARG A 60 10.23 10.60 -0.27
C ARG A 60 9.57 10.81 1.10
N LEU A 61 8.91 9.76 1.60
CA LEU A 61 8.27 9.79 2.90
C LEU A 61 9.29 9.46 4.00
N THR A 62 9.21 10.18 5.11
CA THR A 62 10.04 9.91 6.31
C THR A 62 9.38 8.81 7.13
N VAL A 63 9.61 7.57 6.72
CA VAL A 63 9.09 6.35 7.36
C VAL A 63 10.22 5.35 7.57
N SER A 64 10.04 4.42 8.51
CA SER A 64 11.06 3.43 8.84
C SER A 64 11.10 2.23 7.89
N HIS A 65 9.98 1.94 7.20
CA HIS A 65 9.82 0.76 6.36
C HIS A 65 9.06 1.09 5.08
N ALA A 66 9.07 0.15 4.12
CA ALA A 66 8.19 0.16 2.96
C ALA A 66 6.89 -0.57 3.29
N PHE A 67 5.93 0.13 3.88
CA PHE A 67 4.60 -0.42 4.15
C PHE A 67 3.81 -0.66 2.86
N HIS A 68 2.84 -1.59 2.89
CA HIS A 68 2.03 -1.96 1.73
C HIS A 68 2.89 -2.41 0.54
N SER A 69 3.92 -3.21 0.82
CA SER A 69 4.86 -3.72 -0.17
C SER A 69 5.16 -5.20 0.11
N PRO A 70 5.82 -5.92 -0.83
CA PRO A 70 6.23 -7.30 -0.60
C PRO A 70 7.13 -7.49 0.63
N HIS A 71 7.75 -6.41 1.14
CA HIS A 71 8.54 -6.45 2.38
C HIS A 71 7.69 -6.75 3.61
N MET A 72 6.38 -6.50 3.55
CA MET A 72 5.46 -6.72 4.68
C MET A 72 4.93 -8.14 4.76
N ASN A 73 5.15 -9.00 3.74
CA ASN A 73 4.60 -10.36 3.69
C ASN A 73 4.85 -11.17 4.96
N GLN A 74 6.08 -11.14 5.50
CA GLN A 74 6.40 -11.87 6.73
C GLN A 74 5.66 -11.27 7.95
N ALA A 75 5.64 -9.94 8.05
CA ALA A 75 4.95 -9.25 9.13
C ALA A 75 3.42 -9.47 9.06
N ALA A 76 2.85 -9.57 7.86
CA ALA A 76 1.44 -9.87 7.63
C ALA A 76 1.06 -11.27 8.16
N GLU A 77 1.91 -12.28 7.98
CA GLU A 77 1.66 -13.63 8.51
C GLU A 77 1.75 -13.69 10.04
N ASP A 78 2.74 -13.01 10.63
CA ASP A 78 2.85 -12.87 12.08
C ASP A 78 1.63 -12.10 12.65
N PHE A 79 1.21 -11.04 11.94
CA PHE A 79 0.04 -10.25 12.29
C PHE A 79 -1.25 -11.07 12.21
N ARG A 80 -1.44 -11.87 11.15
CA ARG A 80 -2.59 -12.78 10.97
C ARG A 80 -2.72 -13.72 12.17
N THR A 81 -1.61 -14.29 12.60
CA THR A 81 -1.56 -15.19 13.77
C THR A 81 -1.98 -14.47 15.06
N ALA A 82 -1.49 -13.25 15.28
CA ALA A 82 -1.88 -12.45 16.45
C ALA A 82 -3.37 -12.04 16.39
N ALA A 83 -3.84 -11.61 15.21
CA ALA A 83 -5.21 -11.19 14.96
C ALA A 83 -6.23 -12.33 15.16
N ALA A 84 -5.84 -13.59 14.90
CA ALA A 84 -6.68 -14.76 15.19
C ALA A 84 -7.02 -14.93 16.68
N GLY A 85 -6.28 -14.30 17.59
CA GLY A 85 -6.57 -14.29 19.03
C GLY A 85 -7.63 -13.26 19.45
N VAL A 86 -8.12 -12.42 18.54
CA VAL A 86 -9.08 -11.35 18.84
C VAL A 86 -10.52 -11.86 18.74
N THR A 87 -11.36 -11.49 19.71
CA THR A 87 -12.81 -11.69 19.62
C THR A 87 -13.44 -10.54 18.84
N TYR A 88 -13.81 -10.82 17.58
CA TYR A 88 -14.44 -9.85 16.71
C TYR A 88 -15.94 -9.70 16.97
N HIS A 89 -16.46 -8.50 16.71
CA HIS A 89 -17.88 -8.19 16.72
C HIS A 89 -18.22 -7.39 15.46
N PRO A 90 -19.43 -7.59 14.90
CA PRO A 90 -19.86 -6.79 13.75
C PRO A 90 -19.85 -5.29 14.06
N PRO A 91 -19.43 -4.43 13.12
CA PRO A 91 -19.46 -2.99 13.32
C PRO A 91 -20.91 -2.51 13.49
N THR A 92 -21.16 -1.66 14.49
CA THR A 92 -22.48 -1.04 14.71
C THR A 92 -22.60 0.33 14.06
N ILE A 93 -21.48 0.86 13.55
CA ILE A 93 -21.39 2.10 12.78
C ILE A 93 -20.82 1.71 11.41
N PRO A 94 -21.41 2.18 10.30
CA PRO A 94 -20.88 1.92 8.96
C PRO A 94 -19.41 2.36 8.84
N LEU A 95 -18.56 1.45 8.36
CA LEU A 95 -17.13 1.69 8.14
C LEU A 95 -16.86 1.51 6.65
N VAL A 96 -16.10 2.44 6.03
CA VAL A 96 -15.61 2.27 4.66
C VAL A 96 -14.24 1.63 4.74
N SER A 97 -14.08 0.45 4.12
CA SER A 97 -12.82 -0.27 4.09
C SER A 97 -11.80 0.49 3.24
N THR A 98 -10.60 0.69 3.77
CA THR A 98 -9.47 1.28 3.02
C THR A 98 -8.87 0.33 2.00
N LEU A 99 -9.17 -0.96 2.08
CA LEU A 99 -8.70 -1.98 1.14
C LEU A 99 -9.59 -2.04 -0.11
N THR A 100 -10.92 -2.00 0.08
CA THR A 100 -11.90 -2.18 -1.02
C THR A 100 -12.55 -0.88 -1.48
N GLY A 101 -12.47 0.18 -0.67
CA GLY A 101 -13.18 1.44 -0.91
C GLY A 101 -14.71 1.33 -0.77
N GLN A 102 -15.23 0.20 -0.28
CA GLN A 102 -16.65 -0.07 -0.10
C GLN A 102 -17.04 -0.02 1.38
N LEU A 103 -18.35 0.03 1.66
CA LEU A 103 -18.83 -0.23 3.02
C LEU A 103 -18.43 -1.65 3.42
N ALA A 104 -17.68 -1.74 4.50
CA ALA A 104 -17.19 -2.97 5.06
C ALA A 104 -18.32 -3.72 5.78
N ASP A 105 -18.25 -5.04 5.75
CA ASP A 105 -19.27 -5.92 6.31
C ASP A 105 -18.68 -6.93 7.31
N HIS A 106 -18.84 -8.23 7.06
CA HIS A 106 -18.28 -9.30 7.86
C HIS A 106 -16.76 -9.46 7.66
N GLU A 107 -16.17 -8.90 6.60
CA GLU A 107 -14.72 -8.98 6.37
C GLU A 107 -13.89 -8.43 7.54
N LEU A 108 -14.33 -7.33 8.18
CA LEU A 108 -13.69 -6.72 9.36
C LEU A 108 -13.58 -7.66 10.56
N THR A 109 -14.41 -8.70 10.58
CA THR A 109 -14.48 -9.68 11.66
C THR A 109 -13.59 -10.89 11.43
N THR A 110 -12.66 -10.78 10.48
CA THR A 110 -11.70 -11.84 10.14
C THR A 110 -10.26 -11.37 10.39
N PRO A 111 -9.36 -12.26 10.84
CA PRO A 111 -7.93 -11.93 10.93
C PRO A 111 -7.33 -11.54 9.58
N ASP A 112 -7.80 -12.18 8.51
CA ASP A 112 -7.27 -12.00 7.16
C ASP A 112 -7.44 -10.57 6.67
N TYR A 113 -8.61 -9.96 6.90
CA TYR A 113 -8.86 -8.57 6.55
C TYR A 113 -7.81 -7.61 7.13
N TRP A 114 -7.38 -7.85 8.38
CA TRP A 114 -6.42 -6.98 9.04
C TRP A 114 -4.97 -7.27 8.64
N ALA A 115 -4.65 -8.54 8.34
CA ALA A 115 -3.36 -8.89 7.77
C ALA A 115 -3.18 -8.27 6.37
N ASP A 116 -4.24 -8.23 5.58
CA ASP A 116 -4.25 -7.63 4.23
C ASP A 116 -4.15 -6.09 4.25
N GLN A 117 -4.19 -5.44 5.43
CA GLN A 117 -3.91 -4.01 5.57
C GLN A 117 -2.39 -3.71 5.64
N LEU A 118 -1.51 -4.71 5.69
CA LEU A 118 -0.05 -4.53 5.81
C LEU A 118 0.63 -4.56 4.44
#